data_AF-A0A951C6H7-F1
#
_entry.id   AF-A0A951C6H7-F1
#
_cell.length_a   1.000
_cell.length_b   1.000
_cell.length_c   1.000
_cell.angle_alpha   90.00
_cell.angle_beta   90.00
_cell.angle_gamma   90.00
#
_symmetry.space_group_name_H-M   'P 1'
#
loop_
_entity.id
_entity.type
_entity.pdbx_description
1 polymer ?
#
loop_
_entity_poly.entity_id
_entity_poly.type
_entity_poly.pdbx_seq_one_letter_code
_entity_poly.pdbx_strand_id
1 'polypeptide(L)'
;MSDVVVRGGVVVLAEGAEQLDVVARDGVVVALTPPGTVDTVGVEVVDADGLLVFPGVVDAHVHFDDPGRAEWEGFDHGSAAAAAGGVTTVVDMPIDSDPPTVTADALRAKAAAAEQRSRVDVALWAGLTPHSVGDLAAMAEAGAVGFKAFACPSGWDD
;
A
#
# COMPACT_ATOMS: atom_id res chain seq x y z
N MET A 1 6.67 -16.03 6.26
CA MET A 1 6.62 -15.84 4.79
C MET A 1 7.62 -16.82 4.18
N SER A 2 7.52 -17.21 2.91
CA SER A 2 8.59 -18.02 2.28
C SER A 2 9.77 -17.14 1.89
N ASP A 3 10.96 -17.74 1.82
CA ASP A 3 12.14 -17.11 1.22
C ASP A 3 11.97 -17.09 -0.32
N VAL A 4 12.34 -15.96 -0.94
CA VAL A 4 12.21 -15.74 -2.39
C VAL A 4 13.51 -15.18 -2.95
N VAL A 5 13.91 -15.65 -4.12
CA VAL A 5 15.00 -15.07 -4.93
C VAL A 5 14.44 -14.62 -6.26
N VAL A 6 14.53 -13.31 -6.56
CA VAL A 6 14.29 -12.78 -7.90
C VAL A 6 15.62 -12.78 -8.65
N ARG A 7 15.71 -13.56 -9.74
CA ARG A 7 16.99 -13.91 -10.36
C ARG A 7 17.20 -13.24 -11.71
N GLY A 8 18.39 -12.71 -11.95
CA GLY A 8 18.87 -12.25 -13.26
C GLY A 8 18.27 -10.95 -13.77
N GLY A 9 17.44 -10.29 -12.96
CA GLY A 9 16.76 -9.05 -13.33
C GLY A 9 17.68 -7.84 -13.36
N VAL A 10 17.29 -6.84 -14.15
CA VAL A 10 17.87 -5.50 -14.08
C VAL A 10 17.18 -4.74 -12.96
N VAL A 11 17.81 -4.71 -11.79
CA VAL A 11 17.27 -4.08 -10.58
C VAL A 11 17.46 -2.58 -10.68
N VAL A 12 16.36 -1.83 -10.55
CA VAL A 12 16.35 -0.37 -10.60
C VAL A 12 16.50 0.17 -9.20
N LEU A 13 17.61 0.87 -8.96
CA LEU A 13 17.97 1.53 -7.71
C LEU A 13 17.85 3.05 -7.86
N ALA A 14 18.04 3.78 -6.76
CA ALA A 14 17.93 5.23 -6.77
C ALA A 14 18.98 5.91 -7.68
N GLU A 15 20.18 5.33 -7.76
CA GLU A 15 21.32 5.91 -8.49
C GLU A 15 21.52 5.32 -9.89
N GLY A 16 20.77 4.27 -10.26
CA GLY A 16 20.96 3.59 -11.54
C GLY A 16 20.29 2.23 -11.61
N ALA A 17 20.62 1.45 -12.63
CA ALA A 17 20.11 0.10 -12.80
C ALA A 17 21.25 -0.87 -13.12
N GLU A 18 21.24 -2.04 -12.49
CA GLU A 18 22.27 -3.05 -12.66
C GLU A 18 21.68 -4.46 -12.60
N GLN A 19 22.32 -5.41 -13.27
CA GLN A 19 21.86 -6.80 -13.27
C GLN A 19 22.25 -7.50 -11.98
N LEU A 20 21.26 -7.95 -11.21
CA LEU A 20 21.43 -8.51 -9.86
C LEU A 20 20.40 -9.62 -9.60
N ASP A 21 20.68 -10.41 -8.56
CA ASP A 21 19.67 -11.20 -7.87
C ASP A 21 19.21 -10.46 -6.60
N VAL A 22 17.89 -10.46 -6.34
CA VAL A 22 17.29 -9.92 -5.11
C VAL A 22 16.94 -11.08 -4.19
N VAL A 23 17.48 -11.08 -2.97
CA VAL A 23 17.22 -12.12 -1.96
C VAL A 23 16.31 -11.57 -0.89
N ALA A 24 15.11 -12.15 -0.76
CA ALA A 24 14.14 -11.82 0.28
C ALA A 24 13.94 -13.00 1.23
N ARG A 25 13.93 -12.72 2.54
CA ARG A 25 13.64 -13.69 3.60
C ARG A 25 12.59 -13.12 4.53
N ASP A 26 11.59 -13.92 4.86
CA ASP A 26 10.46 -13.50 5.70
C ASP A 26 9.84 -12.15 5.28
N GLY A 27 9.76 -11.90 3.97
CA GLY A 27 9.19 -10.67 3.40
C GLY A 27 10.12 -9.45 3.38
N VAL A 28 11.39 -9.60 3.79
CA VAL A 28 12.38 -8.52 3.83
C VAL A 28 13.52 -8.80 2.85
N VAL A 29 13.91 -7.80 2.06
CA VAL A 29 15.12 -7.89 1.23
C VAL A 29 16.34 -7.91 2.14
N VAL A 30 17.11 -9.01 2.11
CA VAL A 30 18.30 -9.21 2.95
C VAL A 30 19.60 -9.05 2.19
N ALA A 31 19.58 -9.16 0.86
CA ALA A 31 20.77 -8.98 0.03
C ALA A 31 20.42 -8.64 -1.42
N LEU A 32 21.33 -7.90 -2.06
CA LEU A 32 21.46 -7.76 -3.50
C LEU A 32 22.81 -8.37 -3.89
N THR A 33 22.82 -9.29 -4.85
CA THR A 33 24.02 -10.06 -5.17
C THR A 33 24.25 -10.15 -6.68
N PRO A 34 25.50 -10.37 -7.14
CA PRO A 34 25.74 -10.65 -8.55
C PRO A 34 24.93 -11.87 -9.03
N PRO A 35 24.46 -11.88 -10.29
CA PRO A 35 23.61 -12.95 -10.79
C PRO A 35 24.23 -14.34 -10.65
N GLY A 36 23.44 -15.29 -10.15
CA GLY A 36 23.84 -16.71 -10.04
C GLY A 36 24.81 -17.03 -8.90
N THR A 37 24.97 -16.12 -7.92
CA THR A 37 25.85 -16.33 -6.76
C THR A 37 25.13 -16.89 -5.53
N VAL A 38 23.79 -16.94 -5.54
CA VAL A 38 22.96 -17.37 -4.42
C VAL A 38 22.57 -18.85 -4.58
N ASP A 39 22.63 -19.61 -3.49
CA ASP A 39 22.07 -20.96 -3.45
C ASP A 39 20.53 -20.87 -3.42
N THR A 40 19.89 -21.48 -4.42
CA THR A 40 18.43 -21.47 -4.59
C THR A 40 17.79 -22.80 -4.20
N VAL A 41 18.54 -23.73 -3.60
CA VAL A 41 17.99 -25.03 -3.19
C VAL A 41 16.95 -24.85 -2.09
N GLY A 42 15.71 -25.24 -2.37
CA GLY A 42 14.60 -25.16 -1.41
C GLY A 42 14.00 -23.76 -1.24
N VAL A 43 14.36 -22.81 -2.11
CA VAL A 43 13.86 -21.42 -2.09
C VAL A 43 12.96 -21.19 -3.31
N GLU A 44 11.94 -20.36 -3.17
CA GLU A 44 11.12 -19.93 -4.31
C GLU A 44 11.95 -19.03 -5.23
N VAL A 45 11.95 -19.30 -6.54
CA VAL A 45 12.72 -18.54 -7.52
C VAL A 45 11.78 -17.89 -8.53
N VAL A 46 11.89 -16.57 -8.65
CA VAL A 46 11.25 -15.78 -9.72
C VAL A 46 12.31 -15.49 -10.77
N ASP A 47 12.11 -16.01 -11.98
CA ASP A 47 12.99 -15.73 -13.12
C ASP A 47 12.66 -14.34 -13.70
N ALA A 48 13.63 -13.43 -13.61
CA ALA A 48 13.52 -12.06 -14.09
C ALA A 48 14.53 -11.74 -15.20
N ASP A 49 15.13 -12.75 -15.85
CA ASP A 49 16.04 -12.51 -16.96
C ASP A 49 15.37 -11.70 -18.08
N GLY A 50 16.05 -10.64 -18.54
CA GLY A 50 15.52 -9.71 -19.52
C GLY A 50 14.39 -8.78 -19.01
N LEU A 51 14.05 -8.82 -17.72
CA LEU A 51 13.05 -7.96 -17.09
C LEU A 51 13.69 -6.88 -16.22
N LEU A 52 12.92 -5.80 -16.00
CA LEU A 52 13.24 -4.77 -15.01
C LEU A 52 12.60 -5.14 -13.67
N VAL A 53 13.33 -4.97 -12.58
CA VAL A 53 12.84 -5.17 -11.22
C VAL A 53 12.83 -3.81 -10.51
N PHE A 54 11.65 -3.27 -10.28
CA PHE A 54 11.45 -2.01 -9.55
C PHE A 54 11.09 -2.28 -8.09
N PRO A 55 11.37 -1.33 -7.18
CA PRO A 55 10.65 -1.25 -5.91
C PRO A 55 9.15 -1.20 -6.20
N GLY A 56 8.36 -1.87 -5.36
CA GLY A 56 6.90 -1.79 -5.45
C GLY A 56 6.43 -0.33 -5.32
N VAL A 57 5.47 0.06 -6.14
CA VAL A 57 4.98 1.45 -6.16
C VAL A 57 4.17 1.72 -4.89
N VAL A 58 4.37 2.91 -4.32
CA VAL A 58 3.56 3.46 -3.23
C VAL A 58 2.62 4.51 -3.83
N ASP A 59 1.33 4.18 -3.94
CA ASP A 59 0.31 5.12 -4.40
C ASP A 59 -0.30 5.86 -3.20
N ALA A 60 0.03 7.15 -3.08
CA ALA A 60 -0.39 7.96 -1.94
C ALA A 60 -1.83 8.48 -2.02
N HIS A 61 -2.58 8.19 -3.08
CA HIS A 61 -3.90 8.80 -3.30
C HIS A 61 -4.87 7.88 -4.06
N VAL A 62 -5.47 6.94 -3.34
CA VAL A 62 -6.58 6.11 -3.84
C VAL A 62 -7.87 6.39 -3.09
N HIS A 63 -9.00 6.03 -3.70
CA HIS A 63 -10.33 6.05 -3.08
C HIS A 63 -10.96 4.69 -3.32
N PHE A 64 -10.94 3.81 -2.31
CA PHE A 64 -11.55 2.49 -2.37
C PHE A 64 -12.93 2.42 -1.70
N ASP A 65 -13.33 3.50 -1.02
CA ASP A 65 -14.70 3.79 -0.56
C ASP A 65 -15.31 2.74 0.39
N ASP A 66 -14.46 2.03 1.13
CA ASP A 66 -14.83 0.93 2.02
C ASP A 66 -14.38 1.27 3.46
N PRO A 67 -15.23 1.14 4.48
CA PRO A 67 -16.62 0.65 4.50
C PRO A 67 -17.65 1.60 3.92
N GLY A 68 -18.87 1.07 3.72
CA GLY A 68 -20.07 1.86 3.41
C GLY A 68 -20.44 1.92 1.93
N ARG A 69 -19.46 2.02 1.03
CA ARG A 69 -19.67 2.08 -0.43
C ARG A 69 -18.73 1.14 -1.20
N ALA A 70 -18.45 -0.02 -0.62
CA ALA A 70 -17.55 -1.01 -1.19
C ALA A 70 -17.98 -1.54 -2.58
N GLU A 71 -19.23 -1.30 -2.99
CA GLU A 71 -19.72 -1.59 -4.34
C GLU A 71 -19.22 -0.62 -5.42
N TRP A 72 -18.63 0.52 -5.05
CA TRP A 72 -17.98 1.44 -6.00
C TRP A 72 -16.62 0.89 -6.46
N GLU A 73 -15.81 0.39 -5.52
CA GLU A 73 -14.53 -0.27 -5.78
C GLU A 73 -14.26 -1.36 -4.73
N GLY A 74 -14.11 -0.95 -3.46
CA GLY A 74 -13.84 -1.85 -2.33
C GLY A 74 -12.39 -2.32 -2.24
N PHE A 75 -11.94 -2.69 -1.03
CA PHE A 75 -10.55 -3.10 -0.83
C PHE A 75 -10.14 -4.34 -1.63
N ASP A 76 -11.05 -5.29 -1.89
CA ASP A 76 -10.70 -6.52 -2.63
C ASP A 76 -10.38 -6.22 -4.11
N HIS A 77 -11.25 -5.48 -4.81
CA HIS A 77 -11.04 -5.15 -6.22
C HIS A 77 -9.95 -4.09 -6.41
N GLY A 78 -10.00 -3.00 -5.63
CA GLY A 78 -9.04 -1.91 -5.72
C GLY A 78 -7.60 -2.37 -5.47
N SER A 79 -7.39 -3.19 -4.43
CA SER A 79 -6.05 -3.74 -4.15
C SER A 79 -5.60 -4.78 -5.19
N ALA A 80 -6.52 -5.56 -5.78
CA ALA A 80 -6.18 -6.47 -6.87
C ALA A 80 -5.71 -5.70 -8.11
N ALA A 81 -6.40 -4.61 -8.45
CA ALA A 81 -6.01 -3.73 -9.54
C ALA A 81 -4.66 -3.04 -9.27
N ALA A 82 -4.45 -2.57 -8.03
CA ALA A 82 -3.18 -2.01 -7.58
C ALA A 82 -2.03 -3.01 -7.77
N ALA A 83 -2.18 -4.24 -7.28
CA ALA A 83 -1.19 -5.30 -7.42
C ALA A 83 -0.89 -5.61 -8.90
N ALA A 84 -1.91 -5.68 -9.76
CA ALA A 84 -1.75 -5.91 -11.19
C ALA A 84 -0.99 -4.76 -11.89
N GLY A 85 -1.07 -3.54 -11.36
CA GLY A 85 -0.33 -2.36 -11.82
C GLY A 85 1.09 -2.22 -11.25
N GLY A 86 1.52 -3.12 -10.35
CA GLY A 86 2.82 -3.03 -9.67
C GLY A 86 2.83 -2.11 -8.44
N VAL A 87 1.66 -1.70 -7.95
CA VAL A 87 1.49 -1.00 -6.68
C VAL A 87 1.43 -2.02 -5.55
N THR A 88 2.33 -1.89 -4.58
CA THR A 88 2.42 -2.79 -3.42
C THR A 88 1.96 -2.13 -2.13
N THR A 89 1.78 -0.81 -2.14
CA THR A 89 1.27 -0.06 -1.00
C THR A 89 0.38 1.06 -1.49
N VAL A 90 -0.82 1.18 -0.90
CA VAL A 90 -1.74 2.28 -1.15
C VAL A 90 -1.96 3.11 0.10
N VAL A 91 -2.26 4.39 -0.07
CA VAL A 91 -2.73 5.27 1.00
C VAL A 91 -4.15 5.73 0.69
N ASP A 92 -5.12 5.10 1.34
CA ASP A 92 -6.55 5.30 1.06
C ASP A 92 -7.05 6.62 1.67
N MET A 93 -7.83 7.37 0.89
CA MET A 93 -8.33 8.69 1.25
C MET A 93 -9.47 8.64 2.27
N PRO A 94 -9.70 9.73 3.03
CA PRO A 94 -10.63 9.70 4.16
C PRO A 94 -12.08 10.03 3.80
N ILE A 95 -12.37 10.28 2.52
CA ILE A 95 -13.70 10.65 2.01
C ILE A 95 -14.31 9.47 1.24
N ASP A 96 -15.59 9.59 0.90
CA ASP A 96 -16.41 8.66 0.11
C ASP A 96 -16.77 7.33 0.80
N SER A 97 -15.89 6.77 1.63
CA SER A 97 -16.28 5.75 2.60
C SER A 97 -17.35 6.29 3.57
N ASP A 98 -18.27 5.43 4.00
CA ASP A 98 -19.33 5.77 4.95
C ASP A 98 -19.23 4.87 6.21
N PRO A 99 -18.90 5.43 7.40
CA PRO A 99 -18.64 6.85 7.65
C PRO A 99 -17.31 7.36 7.04
N PRO A 100 -17.20 8.68 6.76
CA PRO A 100 -15.92 9.28 6.40
C PRO A 100 -14.92 9.13 7.54
N THR A 101 -13.63 9.08 7.20
CA THR A 101 -12.55 8.78 8.14
C THR A 101 -12.12 10.02 8.93
N VAL A 102 -13.07 10.61 9.65
CA VAL A 102 -12.90 11.87 10.41
C VAL A 102 -12.89 11.66 11.93
N THR A 103 -12.93 10.42 12.39
CA THR A 103 -12.80 10.02 13.79
C THR A 103 -11.85 8.82 13.90
N ALA A 104 -11.30 8.59 15.10
CA ALA A 104 -10.43 7.44 15.35
C ALA A 104 -11.17 6.10 15.16
N ASP A 105 -12.48 6.05 15.45
CA ASP A 105 -13.28 4.84 15.28
C ASP A 105 -13.56 4.53 13.81
N ALA A 106 -13.83 5.55 12.99
CA ALA A 106 -13.94 5.38 11.54
C ALA A 106 -12.62 4.90 10.92
N LEU A 107 -11.48 5.45 11.37
CA LEU A 107 -10.15 5.01 10.95
C LEU A 107 -9.91 3.53 11.29
N ARG A 108 -10.22 3.10 12.53
CA ARG A 108 -10.08 1.69 12.94
C ARG A 108 -11.01 0.76 12.15
N ALA A 109 -12.23 1.20 11.87
CA ALA A 109 -13.17 0.42 11.05
C ALA A 109 -12.65 0.24 9.62
N LYS A 110 -12.10 1.30 9.02
CA LYS A 110 -11.45 1.24 7.70
C LYS A 110 -10.20 0.36 7.72
N ALA A 111 -9.37 0.46 8.75
CA ALA A 111 -8.20 -0.41 8.90
C ALA A 111 -8.60 -1.90 8.99
N ALA A 112 -9.62 -2.23 9.79
CA ALA A 112 -10.14 -3.60 9.88
C ALA A 112 -10.73 -4.10 8.54
N ALA A 113 -11.39 -3.21 7.78
CA ALA A 113 -11.89 -3.52 6.44
C ALA A 113 -10.75 -3.84 5.46
N ALA A 114 -9.65 -3.07 5.52
CA ALA A 114 -8.45 -3.29 4.71
C ALA A 114 -7.73 -4.60 5.09
N GLU A 115 -7.52 -4.85 6.38
CA GLU A 115 -6.86 -6.08 6.88
C GLU A 115 -7.56 -7.36 6.41
N GLN A 116 -8.89 -7.32 6.27
CA GLN A 116 -9.67 -8.49 5.87
C GLN A 116 -9.66 -8.75 4.35
N ARG A 117 -9.43 -7.71 3.53
CA ARG A 117 -9.75 -7.76 2.08
C ARG A 117 -8.64 -7.29 1.16
N SER A 118 -7.68 -6.51 1.64
CA SER A 118 -6.61 -5.97 0.80
C SER A 118 -5.58 -7.05 0.43
N ARG A 119 -5.11 -6.99 -0.81
CA ARG A 119 -4.04 -7.83 -1.38
C ARG A 119 -2.68 -7.14 -1.37
N VAL A 120 -2.65 -5.84 -1.06
CA VAL A 120 -1.45 -5.00 -0.96
C VAL A 120 -1.43 -4.30 0.41
N ASP A 121 -0.29 -3.73 0.79
CA ASP A 121 -0.21 -2.98 2.05
C ASP A 121 -1.08 -1.72 1.98
N VAL A 122 -1.69 -1.36 3.10
CA VAL A 122 -2.59 -0.19 3.19
C VAL A 122 -2.14 0.72 4.33
N ALA A 123 -1.98 2.00 4.01
CA ALA A 123 -1.96 3.09 4.96
C ALA A 123 -3.21 3.96 4.78
N LEU A 124 -3.56 4.76 5.79
CA LEU A 124 -4.80 5.51 5.80
C LEU A 124 -4.57 7.00 6.07
N TRP A 125 -5.14 7.85 5.22
CA TRP A 125 -5.35 9.26 5.54
C TRP A 125 -6.49 9.40 6.54
N ALA A 126 -6.38 10.41 7.41
CA ALA A 126 -7.49 10.91 8.23
C ALA A 126 -8.04 12.21 7.65
N GLY A 127 -9.34 12.46 7.84
CA GLY A 127 -10.01 13.66 7.35
C GLY A 127 -9.88 14.82 8.33
N LEU A 128 -9.47 15.98 7.81
CA LEU A 128 -9.51 17.24 8.53
C LEU A 128 -10.72 18.06 8.06
N THR A 129 -11.70 18.20 8.94
CA THR A 129 -12.90 19.04 8.77
C THR A 129 -13.02 20.00 9.96
N PRO A 130 -13.87 21.04 9.90
CA PRO A 130 -14.15 21.89 11.05
C PRO A 130 -14.62 21.11 12.29
N HIS A 131 -15.27 19.95 12.09
CA HIS A 131 -15.80 19.11 13.16
C HIS A 131 -14.80 18.10 13.72
N SER A 132 -13.77 17.70 12.95
CA SER A 132 -12.78 16.69 13.37
C SER A 132 -11.59 17.25 14.14
N VAL A 133 -11.49 18.58 14.33
CA VAL A 133 -10.37 19.23 15.02
C VAL A 133 -10.13 18.66 16.43
N GLY A 134 -11.19 18.26 17.13
CA GLY A 134 -11.09 17.64 18.46
C GLY A 134 -10.49 16.23 18.45
N ASP A 135 -10.49 15.53 17.32
CA ASP A 135 -10.13 14.12 17.19
C ASP A 135 -8.77 13.89 16.52
N LEU A 136 -8.06 14.95 16.10
CA LEU A 136 -6.80 14.83 15.36
C LEU A 136 -5.74 14.00 16.12
N ALA A 137 -5.57 14.25 17.42
CA ALA A 137 -4.63 13.48 18.22
C ALA A 137 -5.02 11.99 18.31
N ALA A 138 -6.30 11.71 18.54
CA ALA A 138 -6.81 10.34 18.63
C ALA A 138 -6.68 9.60 17.29
N MET A 139 -6.87 10.27 16.16
CA MET A 139 -6.66 9.68 14.82
C MET A 139 -5.18 9.41 14.54
N ALA A 140 -4.28 10.32 14.93
CA ALA A 140 -2.85 10.09 14.80
C ALA A 140 -2.38 8.90 15.67
N GLU A 141 -2.84 8.81 16.92
CA GLU A 141 -2.57 7.68 17.80
C GLU A 141 -3.16 6.35 17.29
N ALA A 142 -4.28 6.43 16.56
CA ALA A 142 -4.90 5.27 15.93
C ALA A 142 -4.20 4.83 14.62
N GLY A 143 -3.15 5.52 14.18
CA GLY A 143 -2.29 5.10 13.07
C GLY A 143 -2.51 5.83 11.74
N ALA A 144 -3.21 6.97 11.73
CA ALA A 144 -3.31 7.78 10.52
C ALA A 144 -1.92 8.28 10.09
N VAL A 145 -1.58 8.12 8.80
CA VAL A 145 -0.26 8.55 8.27
C VAL A 145 -0.19 10.05 7.96
N GLY A 146 -1.35 10.71 7.96
CA GLY A 146 -1.46 12.15 7.80
C GLY A 146 -2.92 12.59 7.69
N PHE A 147 -3.13 13.88 7.44
CA PHE A 147 -4.46 14.48 7.33
C PHE A 147 -4.70 15.10 5.96
N LYS A 148 -5.89 14.88 5.40
CA LYS A 148 -6.35 15.47 4.13
C LYS A 148 -7.55 16.39 4.41
N ALA A 149 -7.48 17.61 3.88
CA ALA A 149 -8.57 18.57 3.87
C ALA A 149 -8.93 18.98 2.44
N PHE A 150 -10.14 19.50 2.27
CA PHE A 150 -10.56 20.20 1.06
C PHE A 150 -10.70 21.69 1.36
N ALA A 151 -10.21 22.54 0.45
CA ALA A 151 -10.36 24.00 0.52
C ALA A 151 -11.53 24.51 -0.35
N CYS A 152 -12.26 23.59 -0.97
CA CYS A 152 -13.43 23.80 -1.80
C CYS A 152 -14.46 22.69 -1.50
N PRO A 153 -15.73 22.83 -1.93
CA PRO A 153 -16.70 21.75 -1.78
C PRO A 153 -16.17 20.44 -2.36
N SER A 154 -16.26 19.36 -1.58
CA SER A 154 -15.73 18.05 -1.94
C SER A 154 -16.69 17.19 -2.76
N GLY A 155 -17.93 17.67 -2.98
CA GLY A 155 -19.02 16.87 -3.52
C GLY A 155 -19.82 16.12 -2.45
N TRP A 156 -19.36 16.18 -1.19
CA TRP A 156 -20.17 15.89 -0.01
C TRP A 156 -20.67 17.20 0.59
N ASP A 157 -21.96 17.25 0.90
CA ASP A 157 -22.54 18.29 1.73
C ASP A 157 -22.38 17.84 3.19
N ASP A 158 -21.73 18.67 4.02
CA ASP A 158 -21.64 18.47 5.48
C ASP A 158 -23.03 18.36 6.13
#